data_AF-I4VYS2-F1
#
_entry.id   AF-I4VYS2-F1
#
_cell.length_a   1.000
_cell.length_b   1.000
_cell.length_c   1.000
_cell.angle_alpha   90.00
_cell.angle_beta   90.00
_cell.angle_gamma   90.00
#
_symmetry.space_group_name_H-M   'P 1'
#
loop_
_entity.id
_entity.type
_entity.pdbx_description
1 polymer ?
#
loop_
_entity_poly.entity_id
_entity_poly.type
_entity_poly.pdbx_seq_one_letter_code
_entity_poly.pdbx_strand_id
1 'polypeptide(L)'
;MAGKRTKQNERGSAAHPGVPEAPAVEVAGEAPEPVEAAAPLTLALPADFRIAAQAAFKQQLIHALDHDAIVLDGAAVERVDTAALQLLVVFQRELDARQRAPSWQSASTVLTEAAEVLGLTQTLKMPAPELA
;
A
#
# COMPACT_ATOMS: atom_id res chain seq x y z
N MET A 1 15.75 52.70 -36.72
CA MET A 1 16.62 52.85 -37.91
C MET A 1 17.65 51.74 -37.89
N ALA A 2 17.80 51.05 -39.02
CA ALA A 2 18.81 50.06 -39.44
C ALA A 2 20.09 49.96 -38.59
N GLY A 3 20.64 48.79 -38.26
CA GLY A 3 20.77 47.59 -39.09
C GLY A 3 22.12 47.58 -39.81
N LYS A 4 23.12 46.86 -39.29
CA LYS A 4 24.19 46.24 -40.09
C LYS A 4 24.59 44.88 -39.52
N ARG A 5 24.39 43.88 -40.38
CA ARG A 5 24.85 42.49 -40.31
C ARG A 5 26.32 42.40 -40.74
N THR A 6 26.85 41.18 -40.62
CA THR A 6 27.80 40.50 -41.55
C THR A 6 29.26 40.56 -41.10
N LYS A 7 30.09 39.51 -41.06
CA LYS A 7 30.03 38.03 -41.13
C LYS A 7 31.51 37.59 -41.07
N GLN A 8 31.73 36.29 -40.89
CA GLN A 8 32.85 35.50 -41.45
C GLN A 8 34.06 35.38 -40.51
N ASN A 9 34.51 34.19 -40.11
CA ASN A 9 34.94 33.03 -40.93
C ASN A 9 35.13 31.83 -39.96
N GLU A 10 34.42 30.69 -40.02
CA GLU A 10 34.63 29.48 -40.86
C GLU A 10 36.08 28.91 -40.73
N ARG A 11 36.46 27.63 -40.57
CA ARG A 11 36.04 26.26 -40.96
C ARG A 11 36.83 25.27 -40.05
N GLY A 12 36.55 23.98 -39.89
CA GLY A 12 35.66 22.98 -40.51
C GLY A 12 35.52 21.80 -39.52
N SER A 13 34.52 20.91 -39.53
CA SER A 13 33.85 20.13 -40.58
C SER A 13 34.71 19.04 -41.23
N ALA A 14 34.54 17.82 -40.70
CA ALA A 14 34.34 16.54 -41.41
C ALA A 14 33.75 15.57 -40.36
N ALA A 15 32.47 15.19 -40.35
CA ALA A 15 31.72 14.33 -41.26
C ALA A 15 32.25 12.88 -41.32
N HIS A 16 31.68 11.99 -40.49
CA HIS A 16 30.89 10.78 -40.85
C HIS A 16 31.72 9.48 -41.03
N PRO A 17 31.12 8.26 -41.05
CA PRO A 17 29.89 7.75 -40.40
C PRO A 17 30.07 6.33 -39.78
N GLY A 18 29.01 5.77 -39.17
CA GLY A 18 28.86 4.31 -39.03
C GLY A 18 28.36 3.82 -37.66
N VAL A 19 27.04 3.67 -37.53
CA VAL A 19 26.41 2.74 -36.56
C VAL A 19 26.64 1.31 -37.07
N PRO A 20 26.69 0.25 -36.22
CA PRO A 20 25.46 -0.24 -35.57
C PRO A 20 25.63 -0.88 -34.16
N GLU A 21 24.47 -1.18 -33.58
CA GLU A 21 24.18 -2.33 -32.70
C GLU A 21 24.72 -2.38 -31.26
N ALA A 22 23.76 -2.29 -30.31
CA ALA A 22 23.84 -2.97 -29.03
C ALA A 22 23.87 -4.50 -29.26
N PRO A 23 24.36 -5.30 -28.29
CA PRO A 23 23.39 -5.75 -27.28
C PRO A 23 23.95 -5.93 -25.86
N ALA A 24 23.00 -5.97 -24.93
CA ALA A 24 22.99 -6.79 -23.72
C ALA A 24 24.16 -6.67 -22.74
N VAL A 25 23.92 -5.91 -21.67
CA VAL A 25 24.05 -6.51 -20.32
C VAL A 25 22.67 -6.49 -19.67
N GLU A 26 21.86 -7.45 -20.08
CA GLU A 26 20.81 -8.01 -19.24
C GLU A 26 21.53 -8.55 -17.99
N VAL A 27 21.46 -7.82 -16.88
CA VAL A 27 21.68 -8.44 -15.58
C VAL A 27 20.40 -9.19 -15.28
N ALA A 28 20.34 -10.38 -15.86
CA ALA A 28 19.44 -11.43 -15.47
C ALA A 28 19.65 -11.75 -14.00
N GLY A 29 18.54 -11.95 -13.31
CA GLY A 29 18.48 -12.94 -12.24
C GLY A 29 19.14 -12.55 -10.94
N GLU A 30 18.49 -11.66 -10.21
CA GLU A 30 18.03 -12.07 -8.89
C GLU A 30 16.59 -11.57 -8.76
N ALA A 31 15.66 -12.40 -9.24
CA ALA A 31 14.39 -12.49 -8.53
C ALA A 31 14.79 -12.60 -7.06
N PRO A 32 14.33 -11.73 -6.14
CA PRO A 32 14.49 -12.04 -4.75
C PRO A 32 13.86 -13.41 -4.62
N GLU A 33 14.70 -14.39 -4.31
CA GLU A 33 14.27 -15.72 -3.92
C GLU A 33 13.08 -15.50 -2.99
N PRO A 34 11.94 -16.19 -3.17
CA PRO A 34 10.87 -16.09 -2.21
C PRO A 34 11.46 -16.58 -0.90
N VAL A 35 12.00 -15.65 -0.10
CA VAL A 35 12.23 -15.75 1.34
C VAL A 35 10.96 -16.42 1.78
N GLU A 36 11.08 -17.69 2.14
CA GLU A 36 9.99 -18.62 2.39
C GLU A 36 8.94 -17.84 3.16
N ALA A 37 7.95 -17.32 2.42
CA ALA A 37 7.23 -16.15 2.88
C ALA A 37 6.33 -16.72 3.95
N ALA A 38 6.74 -16.55 5.20
CA ALA A 38 5.97 -16.95 6.36
C ALA A 38 4.55 -16.47 6.07
N ALA A 39 3.63 -17.43 5.94
CA ALA A 39 2.32 -17.15 5.40
C ALA A 39 1.71 -16.00 6.20
N PRO A 40 1.16 -14.96 5.53
CA PRO A 40 0.65 -13.81 6.24
C PRO A 40 -0.42 -14.26 7.23
N LEU A 41 -0.38 -13.70 8.44
CA LEU A 41 -1.40 -13.96 9.45
C LEU A 41 -2.68 -13.22 9.04
N THR A 42 -3.71 -13.96 8.65
CA THR A 42 -5.03 -13.40 8.36
C THR A 42 -5.87 -13.31 9.62
N LEU A 43 -6.36 -12.11 9.92
CA LEU A 43 -7.29 -11.82 11.01
C LEU A 43 -8.67 -11.54 10.41
N ALA A 44 -9.57 -12.50 10.54
CA ALA A 44 -10.97 -12.33 10.14
C ALA A 44 -11.71 -11.50 11.19
N LEU A 45 -12.24 -10.35 10.78
CA LEU A 45 -13.07 -9.51 11.63
C LEU A 45 -14.42 -10.21 11.86
N PRO A 46 -14.94 -10.17 13.09
CA PRO A 46 -16.21 -10.81 13.43
C PRO A 46 -17.40 -10.13 12.75
N ALA A 47 -18.46 -10.88 12.48
CA ALA A 47 -19.66 -10.33 11.83
C ALA A 47 -20.37 -9.25 12.67
N ASP A 48 -20.51 -9.47 13.98
CA ASP A 48 -20.88 -8.43 14.94
C ASP A 48 -19.63 -7.91 15.63
N PHE A 49 -18.97 -6.93 15.02
CA PHE A 49 -17.77 -6.29 15.56
C PHE A 49 -18.12 -5.11 16.45
N ARG A 50 -18.78 -5.41 17.57
CA ARG A 50 -19.09 -4.44 18.64
C ARG A 50 -18.42 -4.83 19.93
N ILE A 51 -18.69 -4.07 20.99
CA ILE A 51 -18.10 -4.23 22.34
C ILE A 51 -17.99 -5.68 22.84
N ALA A 52 -18.96 -6.54 22.54
CA ALA A 52 -18.94 -7.95 22.95
C ALA A 52 -17.76 -8.75 22.37
N ALA A 53 -17.36 -8.46 21.13
CA ALA A 53 -16.27 -9.15 20.44
C ALA A 53 -14.89 -8.47 20.66
N GLN A 54 -14.87 -7.20 21.09
CA GLN A 54 -13.66 -6.39 21.17
C GLN A 54 -12.59 -6.94 22.12
N ALA A 55 -12.97 -7.48 23.27
CA ALA A 55 -12.00 -7.99 24.24
C ALA A 55 -11.20 -9.16 23.67
N ALA A 56 -11.89 -10.13 23.07
CA ALA A 56 -11.26 -11.28 22.43
C ALA A 56 -10.46 -10.87 21.19
N PHE A 57 -11.03 -10.01 20.35
CA PHE A 57 -10.37 -9.56 19.13
C PHE A 57 -9.12 -8.71 19.42
N LYS A 58 -9.13 -7.88 20.48
CA LYS A 58 -7.94 -7.16 20.95
C LYS A 58 -6.79 -8.11 21.29
N GLN A 59 -7.06 -9.26 21.91
CA GLN A 59 -6.00 -10.24 22.19
C GLN A 59 -5.40 -10.80 20.90
N GLN A 60 -6.24 -11.07 19.89
CA GLN A 60 -5.76 -11.50 18.57
C GLN A 60 -4.91 -10.42 17.89
N LEU A 61 -5.33 -9.15 17.97
CA LEU A 61 -4.55 -8.03 17.45
C LEU A 61 -3.20 -7.92 18.15
N ILE A 62 -3.15 -8.05 19.49
CA ILE A 62 -1.89 -8.03 20.24
C ILE A 62 -0.98 -9.16 19.79
N HIS A 63 -1.49 -10.39 19.68
CA HIS A 63 -0.71 -11.52 19.19
C HIS A 63 -0.22 -11.30 17.75
N ALA A 64 -1.05 -10.70 16.89
CA ALA A 64 -0.68 -10.41 15.52
C ALA A 64 0.48 -9.42 15.40
N LEU A 65 0.71 -8.57 16.41
CA LEU A 65 1.86 -7.67 16.43
C LEU A 65 3.21 -8.40 16.49
N ASP A 66 3.25 -9.69 16.81
CA ASP A 66 4.47 -10.49 16.74
C ASP A 66 4.74 -11.08 15.34
N HIS A 67 3.85 -10.83 14.37
CA HIS A 67 3.99 -11.30 12.98
C HIS A 67 4.43 -10.17 12.03
N ASP A 68 5.24 -10.52 11.03
CA ASP A 68 5.75 -9.57 10.03
C ASP A 68 4.71 -9.18 8.97
N ALA A 69 3.92 -10.15 8.50
CA ALA A 69 2.90 -9.94 7.49
C ALA A 69 1.51 -10.23 8.09
N ILE A 70 0.64 -9.22 8.05
CA ILE A 70 -0.69 -9.26 8.64
C ILE A 70 -1.71 -8.86 7.58
N VAL A 71 -2.77 -9.66 7.46
CA VAL A 71 -3.90 -9.41 6.56
C VAL A 71 -5.16 -9.23 7.40
N LEU A 72 -5.91 -8.16 7.15
CA LEU A 72 -7.23 -7.95 7.74
C LEU A 72 -8.30 -8.40 6.74
N ASP A 73 -9.16 -9.33 7.16
CA ASP A 73 -10.34 -9.74 6.39
C ASP A 73 -11.61 -9.21 7.05
N GLY A 74 -12.16 -8.13 6.47
CA GLY A 74 -13.38 -7.48 6.87
C GLY A 74 -14.63 -7.93 6.12
N ALA A 75 -14.57 -9.00 5.32
CA ALA A 75 -15.70 -9.40 4.46
C ALA A 75 -16.97 -9.75 5.24
N ALA A 76 -16.83 -10.40 6.40
CA ALA A 76 -17.94 -10.89 7.19
C ALA A 76 -18.62 -9.82 8.05
N VAL A 77 -18.08 -8.59 8.13
CA VAL A 77 -18.57 -7.56 9.05
C VAL A 77 -19.94 -7.05 8.61
N GLU A 78 -20.96 -7.32 9.43
CA GLU A 78 -22.34 -6.86 9.23
C GLU A 78 -22.70 -5.72 10.18
N ARG A 79 -22.05 -5.63 11.34
CA ARG A 79 -22.34 -4.63 12.38
C ARG A 79 -21.03 -4.20 13.04
N VAL A 80 -20.80 -2.89 13.14
CA VAL A 80 -19.59 -2.31 13.74
C VAL A 80 -19.95 -1.08 14.58
N ASP A 81 -19.22 -0.83 15.67
CA ASP A 81 -19.35 0.39 16.47
C ASP A 81 -18.07 1.24 16.43
N THR A 82 -18.17 2.47 16.96
CA THR A 82 -17.02 3.40 17.00
C THR A 82 -15.84 2.84 17.77
N ALA A 83 -16.07 2.09 18.85
CA ALA A 83 -14.99 1.52 19.66
C ALA A 83 -14.24 0.42 18.90
N ALA A 84 -14.91 -0.34 18.04
CA ALA A 84 -14.29 -1.34 17.18
C ALA A 84 -13.41 -0.68 16.11
N LEU A 85 -13.89 0.38 15.48
CA LEU A 85 -13.08 1.17 14.54
C LEU A 85 -11.88 1.82 15.23
N GLN A 86 -12.06 2.35 16.44
CA GLN A 86 -10.96 2.89 17.23
C GLN A 86 -9.91 1.83 17.57
N LEU A 87 -10.34 0.60 17.88
CA LEU A 87 -9.42 -0.52 18.12
C LEU A 87 -8.56 -0.80 16.88
N LEU A 88 -9.16 -0.81 15.68
CA LEU A 88 -8.42 -0.96 14.43
C LEU A 88 -7.45 0.21 14.18
N VAL A 89 -7.87 1.45 14.48
CA VAL A 89 -6.98 2.64 14.37
C VAL A 89 -5.78 2.51 15.30
N VAL A 90 -6.00 2.11 16.55
CA VAL A 90 -4.91 1.90 17.52
C VAL A 90 -3.96 0.82 17.03
N PHE A 91 -4.49 -0.29 16.50
CA PHE A 91 -3.68 -1.36 15.92
C PHE A 91 -2.86 -0.87 14.71
N GLN A 92 -3.48 -0.11 13.81
CA GLN A 92 -2.79 0.46 12.65
C GLN A 92 -1.67 1.41 13.05
N ARG A 93 -1.88 2.22 14.09
CA ARG A 93 -0.84 3.12 14.65
C ARG A 93 0.31 2.34 15.28
N GLU A 94 0.01 1.24 15.96
CA GLU A 94 1.03 0.37 16.55
C GLU A 94 1.87 -0.32 15.48
N LEU A 95 1.25 -0.74 14.36
CA LEU A 95 1.98 -1.26 13.21
C LEU A 95 2.85 -0.17 12.55
N ASP A 96 2.32 1.05 12.40
CA ASP A 96 3.06 2.18 11.82
C ASP A 96 4.28 2.56 12.67
N ALA A 97 4.15 2.55 14.00
CA ALA A 97 5.26 2.74 14.93
C ALA A 97 6.36 1.68 14.78
N ARG A 98 6.00 0.49 14.30
CA ARG A 98 6.90 -0.63 13.97
C ARG A 98 7.29 -0.66 12.50
N GLN A 99 6.96 0.39 11.73
CA GLN A 99 7.21 0.51 10.30
C GLN A 99 6.60 -0.63 9.46
N ARG A 100 5.48 -1.18 9.93
CA ARG A 100 4.71 -2.23 9.24
C ARG A 100 3.34 -1.68 8.83
N ALA A 101 2.76 -2.28 7.79
CA ALA A 101 1.41 -1.97 7.36
C ALA A 101 0.65 -3.28 7.13
N PRO A 102 -0.56 -3.43 7.72
CA PRO A 102 -1.41 -4.56 7.37
C PRO A 102 -1.96 -4.34 5.97
N SER A 103 -2.20 -5.43 5.25
CA SER A 103 -2.97 -5.40 4.01
C SER A 103 -4.42 -5.76 4.30
N TRP A 104 -5.35 -5.17 3.55
CA TRP A 104 -6.75 -5.59 3.57
C TRP A 104 -6.97 -6.65 2.49
N GLN A 105 -7.56 -7.78 2.86
CA GLN A 105 -8.04 -8.77 1.89
C GLN A 105 -9.40 -8.36 1.33
N SER A 106 -10.30 -7.94 2.20
CA SER A 106 -11.63 -7.47 1.85
C SER A 106 -12.15 -6.55 2.96
N ALA A 107 -13.04 -5.63 2.62
CA ALA A 107 -13.75 -4.79 3.57
C ALA A 107 -15.23 -4.74 3.16
N SER A 108 -16.13 -5.11 4.08
CA SER A 108 -17.56 -5.01 3.81
C SER A 108 -18.01 -3.57 3.61
N THR A 109 -19.10 -3.36 2.88
CA THR A 109 -19.71 -2.04 2.71
C THR A 109 -20.01 -1.39 4.06
N VAL A 110 -20.54 -2.15 5.02
CA VAL A 110 -20.85 -1.64 6.38
C VAL A 110 -19.59 -1.11 7.07
N LEU A 111 -18.46 -1.83 6.95
CA LEU A 111 -17.20 -1.41 7.55
C LEU A 111 -16.65 -0.15 6.88
N THR A 112 -16.68 -0.11 5.54
CA THR A 112 -16.20 1.03 4.75
C THR A 112 -17.04 2.28 5.00
N GLU A 113 -18.37 2.18 4.95
CA GLU A 113 -19.28 3.30 5.24
C GLU A 113 -19.09 3.82 6.68
N ALA A 114 -18.94 2.93 7.66
CA ALA A 114 -18.70 3.35 9.04
C ALA A 114 -17.35 4.07 9.21
N ALA A 115 -16.31 3.62 8.50
CA ALA A 115 -15.03 4.32 8.46
C ALA A 115 -15.14 5.68 7.75
N GLU A 116 -15.89 5.78 6.65
CA GLU A 116 -16.11 7.01 5.90
C GLU A 116 -16.85 8.07 6.72
N VAL A 117 -17.93 7.68 7.40
CA VAL A 117 -18.71 8.57 8.29
C VAL A 117 -17.81 9.21 9.36
N LEU A 118 -16.79 8.48 9.82
CA LEU A 118 -15.85 8.96 10.83
C LEU A 118 -14.58 9.58 10.24
N GLY A 119 -14.42 9.63 8.92
CA GLY A 119 -13.20 10.11 8.25
C GLY A 119 -11.97 9.22 8.50
N LEU A 120 -12.16 7.94 8.78
CA LEU A 120 -11.12 6.98 9.16
C LEU A 120 -10.59 6.14 7.99
N THR A 121 -11.19 6.18 6.80
CA THR A 121 -10.81 5.35 5.63
C THR A 121 -9.31 5.40 5.33
N GLN A 122 -8.74 6.61 5.30
CA GLN A 122 -7.31 6.81 5.07
C GLN A 122 -6.45 6.33 6.24
N THR A 123 -6.92 6.57 7.48
CA THR A 123 -6.21 6.16 8.69
C THR A 123 -6.12 4.65 8.78
N LEU A 124 -7.20 3.96 8.39
CA LEU A 124 -7.29 2.50 8.36
C LEU A 124 -6.67 1.88 7.10
N LYS A 125 -6.13 2.69 6.18
CA LYS A 125 -5.53 2.25 4.91
C LYS A 125 -6.48 1.31 4.12
N MET A 126 -7.79 1.57 4.20
CA MET A 126 -8.80 0.72 3.56
C MET A 126 -8.73 0.86 2.03
N PRO A 127 -9.05 -0.21 1.28
CA PRO A 127 -9.22 -0.11 -0.16
C PRO A 127 -10.34 0.89 -0.46
N ALA A 128 -10.19 1.63 -1.57
CA ALA A 128 -11.25 2.53 -2.01
C ALA A 128 -12.56 1.73 -2.19
N PRO A 129 -13.73 2.30 -1.81
CA PRO A 129 -14.99 1.67 -2.12
C PRO A 129 -15.06 1.48 -3.65
N GLU A 130 -15.20 0.23 -4.09
CA GLU A 130 -15.51 -0.02 -5.50
C GLU A 130 -16.94 0.51 -5.71
N LEU A 131 -17.04 1.70 -6.31
CA LEU A 131 -18.32 2.31 -6.70
C LEU A 131 -19.01 1.36 -7.68
N ALA A 132 -19.97 0.58 -7.19
CA ALA A 132 -20.88 -0.24 -8.00
C ALA A 132 -22.06 0.58 -8.54
#